data_AF-A0A200QBT6-F1
#
_entry.id   AF-A0A200QBT6-F1
#
_cell.length_a   1.000
_cell.length_b   1.000
_cell.length_c   1.000
_cell.angle_alpha   90.00
_cell.angle_beta   90.00
_cell.angle_gamma   90.00
#
_symmetry.space_group_name_H-M   'P 1'
#
loop_
_entity.id
_entity.type
_entity.pdbx_description
1 polymer ?
#
loop_
_entity_poly.entity_id
_entity_poly.type
_entity_poly.pdbx_seq_one_letter_code
_entity_poly.pdbx_strand_id
1 'polypeptide(L)'
;MASFSASTLLLQVILVVSLFHFSLAGRRLTELVQDQPALQYHKGPLLNGKISINLIWYGNFKPSQRAIVSDFFNSLYSSSKIQQSQLPSVSSWWKTTEKYYHLIRTSSKKPTSLSLRLGKQILDKNYSLGKSLTSKQIVRLAARGEQSNAINVVLTASDVAVEGFCSSRCGTHGSSYSSLKKGQVKSNKFAYIWVGNSETQCPGQCAWPFHQPIYGPQSAPLIAPNNDVGLDGMVINLASLLAGTATNPFGNGYFQGPADAPLEVASACPGVYGKGAYPGYAGDLLVDSSTGASYNANGANGRKYLLPALFDPSTSSCSTLV
;
A
#
# COMPACT_ATOMS: atom_id res chain seq x y z
N MET A 1 12.23 -32.25 -56.63
CA MET A 1 11.75 -30.85 -56.48
C MET A 1 10.40 -30.72 -55.75
N ALA A 2 9.62 -31.79 -55.52
CA ALA A 2 8.32 -31.69 -54.84
C ALA A 2 8.38 -31.62 -53.30
N SER A 3 9.44 -32.12 -52.66
CA SER A 3 9.57 -32.14 -51.19
C SER A 3 9.85 -30.78 -50.56
N PHE A 4 10.54 -29.89 -51.28
CA PHE A 4 10.88 -28.54 -50.79
C PHE A 4 9.64 -27.63 -50.69
N SER A 5 8.64 -27.83 -51.56
CA SER A 5 7.43 -27.00 -51.58
C SER A 5 6.46 -27.30 -50.43
N ALA A 6 6.46 -28.53 -49.91
CA ALA A 6 5.62 -28.91 -48.77
C ALA A 6 6.16 -28.37 -47.43
N SER A 7 7.50 -28.32 -47.29
CA SER A 7 8.16 -27.83 -46.08
C SER A 7 7.99 -26.32 -45.90
N THR A 8 8.01 -25.54 -46.97
CA THR A 8 7.78 -24.09 -46.93
C THR A 8 6.32 -23.75 -46.61
N LEU A 9 5.37 -24.53 -47.13
CA LEU A 9 3.95 -24.37 -46.83
C LEU A 9 3.66 -24.65 -45.33
N LEU A 10 4.27 -25.70 -44.78
CA LEU A 10 4.13 -26.05 -43.36
C LEU A 10 4.69 -24.95 -42.46
N LEU A 11 5.85 -24.37 -42.81
CA LEU A 11 6.46 -23.28 -42.05
C LEU A 11 5.60 -22.01 -42.05
N GLN A 12 4.99 -21.68 -43.19
CA GLN A 12 4.07 -20.55 -43.33
C GLN A 12 2.80 -20.76 -42.50
N VAL A 13 2.23 -21.96 -42.49
CA VAL A 13 1.07 -22.30 -41.64
C VAL A 13 1.41 -22.16 -40.16
N ILE A 14 2.58 -22.66 -39.72
CA ILE A 14 3.04 -22.52 -38.33
C ILE A 14 3.21 -21.05 -37.95
N LEU A 15 3.80 -20.24 -38.84
CA LEU A 15 3.99 -18.80 -38.58
C LEU A 15 2.66 -18.06 -38.46
N VAL A 16 1.70 -18.36 -39.34
CA VAL A 16 0.35 -17.78 -39.30
C VAL A 16 -0.38 -18.19 -38.02
N VAL A 17 -0.37 -19.48 -37.66
CA VAL A 17 -0.97 -19.99 -36.41
C VAL A 17 -0.33 -19.32 -35.18
N SER A 18 0.99 -19.13 -35.18
CA SER A 18 1.71 -18.43 -34.10
C SER A 18 1.24 -16.97 -33.97
N LEU A 19 1.17 -16.23 -35.09
CA LEU A 19 0.70 -14.85 -35.13
C LEU A 19 -0.77 -14.70 -34.69
N PHE A 20 -1.63 -15.68 -35.04
CA PHE A 20 -3.01 -15.76 -34.56
C PHE A 20 -3.07 -16.01 -33.04
N HIS A 21 -2.23 -16.88 -32.50
CA HIS A 21 -2.16 -17.10 -31.04
C HIS A 21 -1.68 -15.84 -30.28
N PHE A 22 -0.70 -15.12 -30.81
CA PHE A 22 -0.25 -13.85 -30.20
C PHE A 22 -1.33 -12.77 -30.21
N SER A 23 -2.10 -12.66 -31.29
CA SER A 23 -3.20 -11.68 -31.39
C SER A 23 -4.43 -12.08 -30.55
N LEU A 24 -4.72 -13.38 -30.40
CA LEU A 24 -5.72 -13.90 -29.44
C LEU A 24 -5.29 -13.69 -27.98
N ALA A 25 -4.01 -13.88 -27.65
CA ALA A 25 -3.47 -13.62 -26.32
C ALA A 25 -3.49 -12.12 -25.97
N GLY A 26 -3.16 -11.25 -26.94
CA GLY A 26 -3.29 -9.80 -26.80
C GLY A 26 -4.73 -9.34 -26.59
N ARG A 27 -5.70 -9.95 -27.27
CA ARG A 27 -7.14 -9.68 -27.08
C ARG A 27 -7.66 -10.18 -25.72
N ARG A 28 -7.19 -11.32 -25.21
CA ARG A 28 -7.52 -11.79 -23.85
C ARG A 28 -7.04 -10.83 -22.75
N LEU A 29 -5.93 -10.12 -22.96
CA LEU A 29 -5.45 -9.09 -22.03
C LEU A 29 -6.37 -7.86 -22.00
N THR A 30 -6.97 -7.48 -23.13
CA THR A 30 -7.96 -6.39 -23.20
C THR A 30 -9.34 -6.82 -22.66
N GLU A 31 -9.72 -8.08 -22.84
CA GLU A 31 -10.98 -8.65 -22.35
C GLU A 31 -10.97 -8.91 -20.82
N LEU A 32 -9.78 -9.02 -20.21
CA LEU A 32 -9.60 -9.10 -18.75
C LEU A 32 -9.78 -7.75 -18.02
N VAL A 33 -10.19 -6.68 -18.71
CA VAL A 33 -10.86 -5.52 -18.08
C VAL A 33 -12.33 -5.89 -17.80
N GLN A 34 -12.52 -7.07 -17.23
CA GLN A 34 -13.80 -7.53 -16.72
C GLN A 34 -14.03 -6.74 -15.42
N ASP A 35 -15.21 -6.10 -15.31
CA ASP A 35 -15.67 -5.33 -14.13
C ASP A 35 -14.93 -5.77 -12.87
N GLN A 36 -14.05 -4.92 -12.32
CA GLN A 36 -13.41 -5.24 -11.05
C GLN A 36 -14.53 -5.46 -10.03
N PRO A 37 -14.75 -6.70 -9.54
CA PRO A 37 -15.93 -6.95 -8.75
C PRO A 37 -15.85 -6.13 -7.47
N ALA A 38 -16.96 -5.49 -7.11
CA ALA A 38 -17.00 -4.61 -5.94
C ALA A 38 -16.48 -5.33 -4.68
N LEU A 39 -15.68 -4.62 -3.88
CA LEU A 39 -15.19 -5.14 -2.60
C LEU A 39 -16.37 -5.49 -1.68
N GLN A 40 -16.43 -6.75 -1.26
CA GLN A 40 -17.54 -7.26 -0.46
C GLN A 40 -17.30 -6.97 1.02
N TYR A 41 -18.37 -6.64 1.75
CA TYR A 41 -18.32 -6.48 3.20
C TYR A 41 -18.66 -7.79 3.91
N HIS A 42 -17.71 -8.32 4.68
CA HIS A 42 -17.81 -9.61 5.37
C HIS A 42 -18.30 -9.48 6.82
N LYS A 43 -19.03 -8.40 7.12
CA LYS A 43 -19.73 -8.14 8.41
C LYS A 43 -18.83 -8.03 9.64
N GLY A 44 -17.52 -7.90 9.46
CA GLY A 44 -16.54 -7.70 10.52
C GLY A 44 -16.33 -6.23 10.90
N PRO A 45 -15.68 -5.95 12.04
CA PRO A 45 -15.50 -4.58 12.49
C PRO A 45 -14.49 -3.82 11.63
N LEU A 46 -14.81 -2.56 11.31
CA LEU A 46 -13.86 -1.56 10.83
C LEU A 46 -13.26 -0.78 12.00
N LEU A 47 -12.05 -0.23 11.80
CA LEU A 47 -11.46 0.66 12.79
C LEU A 47 -12.29 1.94 12.88
N ASN A 48 -12.69 2.34 14.07
CA ASN A 48 -13.50 3.53 14.29
C ASN A 48 -13.08 4.25 15.59
N GLY A 49 -13.46 5.52 15.72
CA GLY A 49 -13.12 6.34 16.87
C GLY A 49 -11.68 6.85 16.83
N LYS A 50 -11.12 7.19 17.99
CA LYS A 50 -9.78 7.76 18.12
C LYS A 50 -8.74 6.66 18.26
N ILE A 51 -7.91 6.47 17.23
CA ILE A 51 -6.88 5.44 17.16
C ILE A 51 -5.50 6.08 17.14
N SER A 52 -4.58 5.61 17.98
CA SER A 52 -3.17 6.03 17.96
C SER A 52 -2.37 5.22 16.94
N ILE A 53 -1.50 5.88 16.18
CA ILE A 53 -0.53 5.23 15.31
C ILE A 53 0.81 5.25 16.02
N ASN A 54 1.30 4.11 16.49
CA ASN A 54 2.61 4.02 17.11
C ASN A 54 3.62 3.53 16.09
N LEU A 55 4.76 4.21 15.97
CA LEU A 55 5.82 3.84 15.03
C LEU A 55 6.92 3.09 15.77
N ILE A 56 7.23 1.87 15.34
CA ILE A 56 8.28 1.03 15.87
C ILE A 56 9.38 0.94 14.80
N TRP A 57 10.42 1.74 14.98
CA TRP A 57 11.56 1.84 14.09
C TRP A 57 12.60 0.78 14.46
N TYR A 58 12.78 -0.22 13.60
CA TYR A 58 13.69 -1.33 13.82
C TYR A 58 14.89 -1.26 12.87
N GLY A 59 16.06 -0.98 13.43
CA GLY A 59 17.31 -0.76 12.69
C GLY A 59 17.68 0.72 12.54
N ASN A 60 18.67 0.98 11.69
CA ASN A 60 19.30 2.29 11.59
C ASN A 60 18.60 3.21 10.57
N PHE A 61 17.59 3.96 11.03
CA PHE A 61 16.96 5.03 10.25
C PHE A 61 17.59 6.40 10.54
N LYS A 62 17.92 7.15 9.49
CA LYS A 62 18.34 8.55 9.61
C LYS A 62 17.18 9.41 10.16
N PRO A 63 17.46 10.51 10.88
CA PRO A 63 16.42 11.45 11.31
C PRO A 63 15.56 11.96 10.15
N SER A 64 16.16 12.24 8.99
CA SER A 64 15.45 12.66 7.77
C SER A 64 14.47 11.60 7.27
N GLN A 65 14.87 10.33 7.27
CA GLN A 65 14.01 9.19 6.88
C GLN A 65 12.83 9.04 7.83
N ARG A 66 13.07 9.21 9.15
CA ARG A 66 11.98 9.17 10.13
C ARG A 66 10.99 10.32 9.97
N ALA A 67 11.48 11.50 9.57
CA ALA A 67 10.64 12.65 9.32
C ALA A 67 9.69 12.41 8.14
N ILE A 68 10.15 11.81 7.04
CA ILE A 68 9.30 11.48 5.87
C ILE A 68 8.06 10.69 6.30
N VAL A 69 8.23 9.57 7.02
CA VAL A 69 7.08 8.75 7.44
C VAL A 69 6.24 9.43 8.52
N SER A 70 6.86 10.10 9.48
CA SER A 70 6.13 10.80 10.54
C SER A 70 5.26 11.92 9.97
N ASP A 71 5.81 12.67 9.01
CA ASP A 71 5.10 13.74 8.30
C ASP A 71 3.95 13.17 7.47
N PHE A 72 4.12 12.01 6.81
CA PHE A 72 3.02 11.33 6.12
C PHE A 72 1.83 11.07 7.07
N PHE A 73 2.07 10.48 8.25
CA PHE A 73 1.00 10.25 9.22
C PHE A 73 0.38 11.54 9.77
N ASN A 74 1.20 12.57 10.00
CA ASN A 74 0.71 13.90 10.38
C ASN A 74 -0.14 14.55 9.26
N SER A 75 0.08 14.18 8.00
CA SER A 75 -0.64 14.70 6.85
C SER A 75 -2.05 14.11 6.67
N LEU A 76 -2.37 13.01 7.37
CA LEU A 76 -3.70 12.37 7.31
C LEU A 76 -4.80 13.31 7.85
N TYR A 77 -4.44 14.26 8.74
CA TYR A 77 -5.35 15.24 9.30
C TYR A 77 -4.86 16.65 8.97
N SER A 78 -5.58 17.33 8.07
CA SER A 78 -5.29 18.71 7.70
C SER A 78 -5.80 19.67 8.76
N SER A 79 -4.95 20.04 9.72
CA SER A 79 -5.30 20.99 10.79
C SER A 79 -5.04 22.46 10.41
N SER A 80 -4.22 22.73 9.39
CA SER A 80 -3.88 24.10 8.97
C SER A 80 -4.66 24.53 7.72
N LYS A 81 -5.13 25.79 7.70
CA LYS A 81 -5.77 26.41 6.52
C LYS A 81 -4.89 26.37 5.27
N ILE A 82 -3.56 26.43 5.45
CA ILE A 82 -2.57 26.42 4.38
C ILE A 82 -2.49 25.03 3.70
N GLN A 83 -2.52 23.94 4.47
CA GLN A 83 -2.57 22.59 3.90
C GLN A 83 -3.92 22.29 3.22
N GLN A 84 -5.02 22.88 3.70
CA GLN A 84 -6.33 22.74 3.05
C GLN A 84 -6.37 23.40 1.66
N SER A 85 -5.53 24.42 1.41
CA SER A 85 -5.43 25.08 0.10
C SER A 85 -4.53 24.37 -0.92
N GLN A 86 -3.70 23.41 -0.50
CA GLN A 86 -2.79 22.68 -1.41
C GLN A 86 -3.38 21.35 -1.84
N LEU A 87 -4.44 21.41 -2.67
CA LEU A 87 -5.00 20.23 -3.31
C LEU A 87 -4.17 19.83 -4.54
N PRO A 88 -4.00 18.52 -4.81
CA PRO A 88 -4.43 17.37 -3.99
C PRO A 88 -3.57 17.17 -2.73
N SER A 89 -4.12 16.56 -1.68
CA SER A 89 -3.44 16.35 -0.38
C SER A 89 -3.54 14.92 0.15
N VAL A 90 -2.64 14.54 1.07
CA VAL A 90 -2.73 13.26 1.80
C VAL A 90 -4.05 13.15 2.57
N SER A 91 -4.53 14.26 3.15
CA SER A 91 -5.79 14.28 3.89
C SER A 91 -7.02 14.04 2.99
N SER A 92 -7.02 14.59 1.77
CA SER A 92 -8.10 14.34 0.80
C SER A 92 -8.08 12.91 0.29
N TRP A 93 -6.89 12.32 0.13
CA TRP A 93 -6.76 10.88 -0.16
C TRP A 93 -7.32 10.02 0.96
N TRP A 94 -6.97 10.33 2.20
CA TRP A 94 -7.43 9.57 3.36
C TRP A 94 -8.95 9.59 3.50
N LYS A 95 -9.58 10.74 3.22
CA LYS A 95 -11.05 10.89 3.24
C LYS A 95 -11.79 9.93 2.30
N THR A 96 -11.16 9.42 1.25
CA THR A 96 -11.79 8.40 0.37
C THR A 96 -12.16 7.13 1.16
N THR A 97 -11.40 6.79 2.21
CA THR A 97 -11.73 5.66 3.08
C THR A 97 -13.05 5.84 3.84
N GLU A 98 -13.50 7.08 4.09
CA GLU A 98 -14.75 7.38 4.80
C GLU A 98 -15.99 6.82 4.06
N LYS A 99 -15.94 6.71 2.72
CA LYS A 99 -17.02 6.15 1.90
C LYS A 99 -17.41 4.74 2.36
N TYR A 100 -16.46 3.91 2.76
CA TYR A 100 -16.70 2.54 3.24
C TYR A 100 -17.49 2.49 4.56
N TYR A 101 -17.35 3.51 5.41
CA TYR A 101 -18.07 3.60 6.68
C TYR A 101 -19.52 4.00 6.48
N HIS A 102 -19.80 4.82 5.47
CA HIS A 102 -21.17 5.24 5.15
C HIS A 102 -22.03 4.09 4.61
N LEU A 103 -21.41 3.08 3.99
CA LEU A 103 -22.09 1.90 3.45
C LEU A 103 -22.54 0.92 4.55
N ILE A 104 -21.88 0.93 5.72
CA ILE A 104 -22.26 0.09 6.87
C ILE A 104 -23.42 0.77 7.61
N ARG A 105 -24.63 0.68 7.04
CA ARG A 105 -25.88 1.08 7.73
C ARG A 105 -26.26 0.03 8.78
N THR A 106 -25.62 0.07 9.95
CA THR A 106 -26.15 -0.65 11.12
C THR A 106 -26.89 0.34 12.02
N SER A 107 -28.23 0.29 11.95
CA SER A 107 -29.20 0.68 12.98
C SER A 107 -28.86 1.90 13.87
N SER A 108 -29.50 3.03 13.57
CA SER A 108 -29.79 4.16 14.48
C SER A 108 -28.63 4.92 15.13
N LYS A 109 -27.36 4.62 14.83
CA LYS A 109 -26.21 5.41 15.29
C LYS A 109 -25.46 6.01 14.10
N LYS A 110 -25.07 7.29 14.23
CA LYS A 110 -24.23 7.97 13.22
C LYS A 110 -22.96 7.13 12.98
N PRO A 111 -22.46 7.03 11.73
CA PRO A 111 -21.18 6.39 11.46
C PRO A 111 -20.12 7.03 12.34
N THR A 112 -19.43 6.24 13.16
CA THR A 112 -18.31 6.73 13.95
C THR A 112 -17.13 6.96 13.00
N SER A 113 -16.72 8.22 12.84
CA SER A 113 -15.56 8.56 12.04
C SER A 113 -14.28 7.97 12.66
N LEU A 114 -13.38 7.51 11.80
CA LEU A 114 -12.03 7.12 12.20
C LEU A 114 -11.17 8.37 12.31
N SER A 115 -10.61 8.61 13.49
CA SER A 115 -9.63 9.66 13.75
C SER A 115 -8.32 9.02 14.16
N LEU A 116 -7.31 9.17 13.32
CA LEU A 116 -5.95 8.70 13.58
C LEU A 116 -5.12 9.85 14.15
N ARG A 117 -4.24 9.54 15.10
CA ARG A 117 -3.26 10.49 15.62
C ARG A 117 -1.92 9.80 15.73
N LEU A 118 -0.85 10.52 15.43
CA LEU A 118 0.49 10.01 15.68
C LEU A 118 0.67 9.83 17.20
N GLY A 119 1.04 8.62 17.58
CA GLY A 119 1.27 8.19 18.96
C GLY A 119 2.75 8.09 19.27
N LYS A 120 3.12 7.06 20.02
CA LYS A 120 4.50 6.85 20.47
C LYS A 120 5.39 6.45 19.30
N GLN A 121 6.64 6.89 19.35
CA GLN A 121 7.70 6.37 18.49
C GLN A 121 8.71 5.59 19.33
N ILE A 122 8.94 4.34 18.97
CA ILE A 122 9.85 3.42 19.64
C ILE A 122 11.03 3.20 18.70
N LEU A 123 12.25 3.51 19.16
CA LEU A 123 13.47 3.31 18.40
C LEU A 123 14.20 2.06 18.90
N ASP A 124 14.52 1.16 17.98
CA ASP A 124 15.32 -0.03 18.22
C ASP A 124 16.49 -0.06 17.23
N LYS A 125 17.50 0.76 17.52
CA LYS A 125 18.71 0.90 16.69
C LYS A 125 19.68 -0.28 16.84
N ASN A 126 19.51 -1.07 17.89
CA ASN A 126 20.44 -2.15 18.27
C ASN A 126 20.03 -3.51 17.72
N TYR A 127 18.97 -3.56 16.89
CA TYR A 127 18.47 -4.80 16.30
C TYR A 127 18.18 -5.86 17.37
N SER A 128 17.33 -5.56 18.35
CA SER A 128 17.10 -6.41 19.54
C SER A 128 16.72 -7.88 19.27
N LEU A 129 16.27 -8.21 18.06
CA LEU A 129 15.91 -9.56 17.60
C LEU A 129 16.80 -10.06 16.44
N GLY A 130 17.91 -9.38 16.16
CA GLY A 130 18.80 -9.65 15.02
C GLY A 130 18.37 -8.95 13.71
N LYS A 131 19.17 -9.09 12.65
CA LYS A 131 18.89 -8.51 11.32
C LYS A 131 18.04 -9.41 10.41
N SER A 132 17.62 -10.57 10.89
CA SER A 132 16.78 -11.50 10.15
C SER A 132 15.55 -11.83 11.00
N LEU A 133 14.38 -11.39 10.56
CA LEU A 133 13.15 -11.47 11.31
C LEU A 133 12.14 -12.42 10.66
N THR A 134 11.50 -13.23 11.49
CA THR A 134 10.31 -14.02 11.16
C THR A 134 9.04 -13.18 11.30
N SER A 135 7.95 -13.64 10.68
CA SER A 135 6.63 -13.01 10.84
C SER A 135 6.19 -12.93 12.32
N LYS A 136 6.53 -13.94 13.13
CA LYS A 136 6.25 -13.94 14.58
C LYS A 136 7.04 -12.85 15.33
N GLN A 137 8.28 -12.59 14.94
CA GLN A 137 9.08 -11.51 15.53
C GLN A 137 8.55 -10.13 15.15
N ILE A 138 7.98 -9.95 13.95
CA ILE A 138 7.27 -8.72 13.58
C ILE A 138 6.09 -8.46 14.53
N VAL A 139 5.25 -9.47 14.81
CA VAL A 139 4.14 -9.34 15.77
C VAL A 139 4.66 -9.02 17.17
N ARG A 140 5.77 -9.63 17.59
CA ARG A 140 6.43 -9.34 18.88
C ARG A 140 6.91 -7.88 18.96
N LEU A 141 7.45 -7.33 17.86
CA LEU A 141 7.83 -5.92 17.78
C LEU A 141 6.61 -5.00 17.85
N ALA A 142 5.54 -5.33 17.12
CA ALA A 142 4.29 -4.57 17.14
C ALA A 142 3.66 -4.54 18.56
N ALA A 143 3.78 -5.63 19.31
CA ALA A 143 3.30 -5.72 20.69
C ALA A 143 4.03 -4.78 21.69
N ARG A 144 5.11 -4.11 21.29
CA ARG A 144 5.76 -3.07 22.11
C ARG A 144 5.01 -1.73 22.07
N GLY A 145 4.16 -1.53 21.08
CA GLY A 145 3.31 -0.35 20.96
C GLY A 145 2.11 -0.41 21.91
N GLU A 146 1.15 0.49 21.70
CA GLU A 146 -0.05 0.53 22.54
C GLU A 146 -0.98 -0.65 22.24
N GLN A 147 -1.64 -1.14 23.29
CA GLN A 147 -2.40 -2.40 23.24
C GLN A 147 -3.92 -2.21 23.13
N SER A 148 -4.37 -0.96 22.98
CA SER A 148 -5.79 -0.60 22.89
C SER A 148 -5.95 0.63 22.01
N ASN A 149 -6.97 0.65 21.16
CA ASN A 149 -7.28 1.74 20.24
C ASN A 149 -6.02 2.22 19.49
N ALA A 150 -5.26 1.28 18.94
CA ALA A 150 -3.96 1.55 18.36
C ALA A 150 -3.69 0.72 17.09
N ILE A 151 -2.93 1.33 16.18
CA ILE A 151 -2.24 0.66 15.08
C ILE A 151 -0.74 0.74 15.39
N ASN A 152 -0.11 -0.41 15.54
CA ASN A 152 1.34 -0.50 15.77
C ASN A 152 2.06 -0.76 14.46
N VAL A 153 2.78 0.23 13.94
CA VAL A 153 3.46 0.19 12.65
C VAL A 153 4.94 -0.14 12.87
N VAL A 154 5.36 -1.33 12.46
CA VAL A 154 6.75 -1.77 12.48
C VAL A 154 7.43 -1.38 11.16
N LEU A 155 8.52 -0.63 11.24
CA LEU A 155 9.29 -0.14 10.11
C LEU A 155 10.69 -0.74 10.20
N THR A 156 11.08 -1.58 9.24
CA THR A 156 12.41 -2.22 9.25
C THR A 156 13.36 -1.51 8.29
N ALA A 157 14.58 -1.22 8.75
CA ALA A 157 15.62 -0.55 7.97
C ALA A 157 16.06 -1.42 6.77
N SER A 158 16.77 -0.82 5.81
CA SER A 158 17.15 -1.49 4.56
C SER A 158 18.08 -2.69 4.77
N ASP A 159 18.83 -2.69 5.87
CA ASP A 159 19.74 -3.78 6.24
C ASP A 159 19.09 -4.90 7.08
N VAL A 160 17.75 -4.96 7.13
CA VAL A 160 16.99 -5.98 7.86
C VAL A 160 16.26 -6.88 6.87
N ALA A 161 16.58 -8.17 6.91
CA ALA A 161 15.84 -9.21 6.19
C ALA A 161 14.60 -9.61 6.98
N VAL A 162 13.46 -9.74 6.30
CA VAL A 162 12.21 -10.23 6.91
C VAL A 162 11.64 -11.33 6.02
N GLU A 163 11.11 -12.39 6.63
CA GLU A 163 10.46 -13.50 5.95
C GLU A 163 9.41 -13.02 4.92
N GLY A 164 9.60 -13.41 3.65
CA GLY A 164 8.73 -13.06 2.52
C GLY A 164 8.90 -11.64 1.96
N PHE A 165 9.71 -10.79 2.61
CA PHE A 165 10.06 -9.47 2.06
C PHE A 165 10.75 -9.64 0.71
N CYS A 166 10.41 -8.81 -0.27
CA CYS A 166 11.04 -8.83 -1.60
C CYS A 166 10.87 -10.13 -2.39
N SER A 167 9.97 -11.02 -1.96
CA SER A 167 9.64 -12.24 -2.70
C SER A 167 8.14 -12.34 -2.94
N SER A 168 7.35 -12.15 -1.88
CA SER A 168 5.89 -12.20 -1.95
C SER A 168 5.20 -10.92 -1.51
N ARG A 169 5.90 -10.06 -0.77
CA ARG A 169 5.31 -8.85 -0.16
C ARG A 169 6.33 -7.76 0.14
N CYS A 170 5.84 -6.53 0.19
CA CYS A 170 6.58 -5.35 0.63
C CYS A 170 6.24 -4.92 2.06
N GLY A 171 5.21 -5.55 2.63
CA GLY A 171 4.71 -5.32 3.97
C GLY A 171 3.51 -6.22 4.25
N THR A 172 2.94 -6.10 5.44
CA THR A 172 1.71 -6.80 5.84
C THR A 172 0.94 -5.94 6.83
N HIS A 173 -0.37 -6.13 6.89
CA HIS A 173 -1.14 -5.72 8.06
C HIS A 173 -1.81 -6.93 8.68
N GLY A 174 -2.30 -6.78 9.91
CA GLY A 174 -2.98 -7.82 10.63
C GLY A 174 -3.35 -7.38 12.02
N SER A 175 -3.68 -8.34 12.87
CA SER A 175 -4.07 -8.06 14.24
C SER A 175 -3.57 -9.14 15.20
N SER A 176 -3.38 -8.74 16.44
CA SER A 176 -2.93 -9.62 17.51
C SER A 176 -3.63 -9.27 18.82
N TYR A 177 -3.61 -10.20 19.76
CA TYR A 177 -4.12 -9.99 21.11
C TYR A 177 -3.04 -9.40 22.00
N SER A 178 -3.44 -8.46 22.85
CA SER A 178 -2.63 -7.93 23.93
C SER A 178 -2.41 -9.01 24.98
N SER A 179 -1.20 -9.08 25.54
CA SER A 179 -0.96 -9.88 26.74
C SER A 179 -1.94 -9.50 27.85
N LEU A 180 -2.56 -10.51 28.48
CA LEU A 180 -3.45 -10.30 29.62
C LEU A 180 -2.67 -9.61 30.74
N LYS A 181 -3.15 -8.44 31.19
CA LYS A 181 -2.63 -7.84 32.43
C LYS A 181 -3.12 -8.67 33.62
N LYS A 182 -2.32 -8.78 34.68
CA LYS A 182 -2.68 -9.48 35.92
C LYS A 182 -4.01 -8.90 36.45
N GLY A 183 -5.06 -9.73 36.49
CA GLY A 183 -6.43 -9.32 36.90
C GLY A 183 -7.39 -8.95 35.77
N GLN A 184 -6.97 -8.95 34.49
CA GLN A 184 -7.89 -8.80 33.35
C GLN A 184 -8.37 -10.15 32.83
N VAL A 185 -9.67 -10.27 32.59
CA VAL A 185 -10.34 -11.49 32.08
C VAL A 185 -10.36 -11.53 30.55
N LYS A 186 -10.18 -10.40 29.87
CA LYS A 186 -10.23 -10.28 28.40
C LYS A 186 -9.01 -9.57 27.84
N SER A 187 -8.42 -10.14 26.80
CA SER A 187 -7.37 -9.51 26.01
C SER A 187 -7.97 -8.55 24.99
N ASN A 188 -7.41 -7.35 24.87
CA ASN A 188 -7.76 -6.44 23.79
C ASN A 188 -7.08 -6.88 22.50
N LYS A 189 -7.71 -6.64 21.36
CA LYS A 189 -7.10 -6.84 20.05
C LYS A 189 -6.52 -5.51 19.57
N PHE A 190 -5.31 -5.52 19.03
CA PHE A 190 -4.71 -4.37 18.36
C PHE A 190 -4.41 -4.71 16.91
N ALA A 191 -4.47 -3.70 16.04
CA ALA A 191 -4.04 -3.82 14.65
C ALA A 191 -2.56 -3.49 14.54
N TYR A 192 -1.87 -4.09 13.58
CA TYR A 192 -0.49 -3.78 13.28
C TYR A 192 -0.25 -3.74 11.78
N ILE A 193 0.76 -2.97 11.41
CA ILE A 193 1.28 -2.89 10.05
C ILE A 193 2.78 -3.17 10.14
N TRP A 194 3.35 -3.83 9.14
CA TRP A 194 4.78 -3.87 8.93
C TRP A 194 5.10 -3.50 7.48
N VAL A 195 6.13 -2.67 7.29
CA VAL A 195 6.71 -2.34 5.99
C VAL A 195 8.23 -2.34 6.12
N GLY A 196 8.90 -2.93 5.12
CA GLY A 196 10.36 -2.92 5.02
C GLY A 196 10.89 -1.87 4.05
N ASN A 197 12.05 -1.29 4.36
CA ASN A 197 12.78 -0.47 3.41
C ASN A 197 13.42 -1.38 2.34
N SER A 198 13.00 -1.23 1.09
CA SER A 198 13.40 -2.09 -0.01
C SER A 198 14.66 -1.65 -0.75
N GLU A 199 15.22 -0.49 -0.40
CA GLU A 199 16.33 0.19 -1.10
C GLU A 199 17.48 -0.74 -1.50
N THR A 200 17.85 -1.70 -0.64
CA THR A 200 18.99 -2.60 -0.85
C THR A 200 18.62 -4.02 -1.29
N GLN A 201 17.34 -4.41 -1.21
CA GLN A 201 16.90 -5.80 -1.44
C GLN A 201 16.06 -5.95 -2.72
N CYS A 202 15.10 -5.06 -2.94
CA CYS A 202 14.18 -5.13 -4.10
C CYS A 202 13.55 -3.78 -4.46
N PRO A 203 14.34 -2.71 -4.68
CA PRO A 203 13.77 -1.40 -4.96
C PRO A 203 12.87 -1.42 -6.20
N GLY A 204 13.19 -2.24 -7.21
CA GLY A 204 12.35 -2.42 -8.41
C GLY A 204 10.98 -3.06 -8.18
N GLN A 205 10.74 -3.70 -7.04
CA GLN A 205 9.44 -4.29 -6.72
C GLN A 205 8.67 -3.43 -5.72
N CYS A 206 9.31 -3.04 -4.62
CA CYS A 206 8.65 -2.41 -3.50
C CYS A 206 8.80 -0.88 -3.45
N ALA A 207 9.61 -0.29 -4.34
CA ALA A 207 9.71 1.15 -4.52
C ALA A 207 9.35 1.59 -5.95
N TRP A 208 8.73 0.72 -6.76
CA TRP A 208 8.12 1.15 -8.02
C TRP A 208 7.05 2.24 -7.72
N PRO A 209 7.00 3.35 -8.48
CA PRO A 209 7.69 3.64 -9.75
C PRO A 209 9.02 4.40 -9.64
N PHE A 210 9.63 4.51 -8.45
CA PHE A 210 10.88 5.24 -8.22
C PHE A 210 12.16 4.44 -8.50
N HIS A 211 12.02 3.19 -8.93
CA HIS A 211 13.13 2.35 -9.36
C HIS A 211 12.70 1.48 -10.55
N GLN A 212 13.68 1.08 -11.36
CA GLN A 212 13.48 0.20 -12.52
C GLN A 212 12.83 -1.11 -12.06
N PRO A 213 11.70 -1.54 -12.64
CA PRO A 213 11.03 -2.77 -12.25
C PRO A 213 11.80 -4.01 -12.70
N ILE A 214 11.75 -5.07 -11.90
CA ILE A 214 12.47 -6.33 -12.15
C ILE A 214 11.92 -7.05 -13.39
N TYR A 215 10.62 -6.90 -13.67
CA TYR A 215 9.92 -7.49 -14.80
C TYR A 215 8.84 -6.53 -15.33
N GLY A 216 8.32 -6.80 -16.52
CA GLY A 216 7.32 -5.95 -17.17
C GLY A 216 7.95 -4.74 -17.88
N PRO A 217 7.14 -3.72 -18.23
CA PRO A 217 7.61 -2.56 -18.99
C PRO A 217 8.76 -1.83 -18.28
N GLN A 218 9.80 -1.52 -19.05
CA GLN A 218 11.06 -0.98 -18.57
C GLN A 218 11.14 0.54 -18.69
N SER A 219 10.03 1.24 -18.40
CA SER A 219 9.95 2.70 -18.39
C SER A 219 10.99 3.29 -17.42
N ALA A 220 11.53 4.47 -17.76
CA ALA A 220 12.46 5.16 -16.87
C ALA A 220 11.81 5.43 -15.49
N PRO A 221 12.55 5.25 -14.37
CA PRO A 221 12.00 5.48 -13.04
C PRO A 221 11.62 6.94 -12.82
N LEU A 222 10.57 7.17 -12.04
CA LEU A 222 10.19 8.50 -11.60
C LEU A 222 11.16 9.01 -10.53
N ILE A 223 11.33 10.33 -10.48
CA ILE A 223 12.12 10.97 -9.42
C ILE A 223 11.30 10.97 -8.13
N ALA A 224 11.88 10.43 -7.05
CA ALA A 224 11.22 10.27 -5.77
C ALA A 224 10.98 11.63 -5.06
N PRO A 225 9.76 11.92 -4.55
CA PRO A 225 9.38 13.25 -4.06
C PRO A 225 10.09 13.70 -2.79
N ASN A 226 10.70 12.78 -2.03
CA ASN A 226 11.48 13.12 -0.84
C ASN A 226 12.97 12.86 -1.00
N ASN A 227 13.44 12.63 -2.24
CA ASN A 227 14.82 12.29 -2.57
C ASN A 227 15.34 11.07 -1.79
N ASP A 228 14.45 10.11 -1.50
CA ASP A 228 14.77 8.86 -0.84
C ASP A 228 13.86 7.75 -1.38
N VAL A 229 14.36 7.01 -2.39
CA VAL A 229 13.63 5.93 -3.08
C VAL A 229 13.10 4.88 -2.10
N GLY A 230 13.91 4.51 -1.10
CA GLY A 230 13.53 3.51 -0.10
C GLY A 230 12.33 3.97 0.73
N LEU A 231 12.39 5.19 1.27
CA LEU A 231 11.35 5.72 2.13
C LEU A 231 10.10 6.14 1.35
N ASP A 232 10.24 6.66 0.14
CA ASP A 232 9.11 6.97 -0.74
C ASP A 232 8.37 5.68 -1.15
N GLY A 233 9.10 4.60 -1.45
CA GLY A 233 8.54 3.26 -1.63
C GLY A 233 7.86 2.72 -0.37
N MET A 234 8.45 2.93 0.81
CA MET A 234 7.81 2.56 2.08
C MET A 234 6.48 3.30 2.27
N VAL A 235 6.39 4.59 1.94
CA VAL A 235 5.14 5.37 2.08
C VAL A 235 4.05 4.83 1.17
N ILE A 236 4.34 4.45 -0.08
CA ILE A 236 3.37 3.79 -0.97
C ILE A 236 2.76 2.55 -0.30
N ASN A 237 3.62 1.68 0.24
CA ASN A 237 3.19 0.44 0.88
C ASN A 237 2.45 0.70 2.19
N LEU A 238 2.91 1.66 2.99
CA LEU A 238 2.23 2.08 4.22
C LEU A 238 0.84 2.64 3.93
N ALA A 239 0.70 3.47 2.91
CA ALA A 239 -0.58 4.03 2.50
C ALA A 239 -1.56 2.93 2.09
N SER A 240 -1.11 1.97 1.26
CA SER A 240 -1.90 0.81 0.85
C SER A 240 -2.38 -0.01 2.05
N LEU A 241 -1.44 -0.41 2.92
CA LEU A 241 -1.72 -1.23 4.09
C LEU A 241 -2.55 -0.50 5.15
N LEU A 242 -2.41 0.82 5.28
CA LEU A 242 -3.20 1.62 6.20
C LEU A 242 -4.68 1.69 5.77
N ALA A 243 -4.95 1.85 4.47
CA ALA A 243 -6.32 1.81 3.94
C ALA A 243 -6.96 0.42 4.16
N GLY A 244 -6.20 -0.65 3.91
CA GLY A 244 -6.61 -2.03 4.24
C GLY A 244 -6.86 -2.21 5.75
N THR A 245 -5.96 -1.72 6.59
CA THR A 245 -6.09 -1.80 8.06
C THR A 245 -7.33 -1.06 8.57
N ALA A 246 -7.69 0.09 8.00
CA ALA A 246 -8.88 0.82 8.43
C ALA A 246 -10.18 0.08 8.07
N THR A 247 -10.21 -0.52 6.88
CA THR A 247 -11.42 -1.11 6.28
C THR A 247 -11.55 -2.62 6.50
N ASN A 248 -10.46 -3.30 6.87
CA ASN A 248 -10.36 -4.73 7.13
C ASN A 248 -9.33 -5.08 8.23
N PRO A 249 -9.37 -4.46 9.42
CA PRO A 249 -8.34 -4.65 10.45
C PRO A 249 -8.18 -6.09 10.97
N PHE A 250 -9.22 -6.91 10.81
CA PHE A 250 -9.35 -8.22 11.44
C PHE A 250 -9.61 -9.37 10.46
N GLY A 251 -9.49 -9.13 9.15
CA GLY A 251 -9.65 -10.14 8.11
C GLY A 251 -11.10 -10.48 7.75
N ASN A 252 -12.07 -9.69 8.20
CA ASN A 252 -13.49 -9.88 7.94
C ASN A 252 -14.25 -8.56 7.65
N GLY A 253 -13.55 -7.50 7.27
CA GLY A 253 -14.12 -6.22 6.83
C GLY A 253 -14.40 -6.20 5.33
N TYR A 254 -13.81 -5.27 4.58
CA TYR A 254 -13.95 -5.18 3.12
C TYR A 254 -12.81 -5.88 2.38
N PHE A 255 -13.15 -6.89 1.57
CA PHE A 255 -12.20 -7.51 0.63
C PHE A 255 -12.91 -8.33 -0.45
N GLN A 256 -12.14 -8.69 -1.48
CA GLN A 256 -12.51 -9.65 -2.52
C GLN A 256 -11.49 -10.81 -2.57
N GLY A 257 -11.96 -11.98 -2.99
CA GLY A 257 -11.12 -13.14 -3.21
C GLY A 257 -10.99 -14.01 -1.95
N PRO A 258 -10.08 -14.98 -1.96
CA PRO A 258 -9.79 -15.82 -0.81
C PRO A 258 -9.33 -15.00 0.40
N ALA A 259 -9.77 -15.34 1.61
CA ALA A 259 -9.45 -14.60 2.83
C ALA A 259 -7.95 -14.68 3.23
N ASP A 260 -7.22 -15.67 2.70
CA ASP A 260 -5.77 -15.84 2.86
C ASP A 260 -4.95 -15.02 1.86
N ALA A 261 -5.56 -14.55 0.76
CA ALA A 261 -4.95 -13.65 -0.23
C ALA A 261 -5.96 -12.59 -0.74
N PRO A 262 -6.48 -11.73 0.15
CA PRO A 262 -7.56 -10.81 -0.19
C PRO A 262 -7.05 -9.62 -1.02
N LEU A 263 -7.85 -9.21 -2.01
CA LEU A 263 -7.77 -7.87 -2.58
C LEU A 263 -8.61 -6.92 -1.72
N GLU A 264 -7.95 -5.94 -1.11
CA GLU A 264 -8.54 -4.87 -0.30
C GLU A 264 -8.53 -3.52 -1.03
N VAL A 265 -8.98 -2.46 -0.35
CA VAL A 265 -9.24 -1.11 -0.88
C VAL A 265 -8.13 -0.56 -1.78
N ALA A 266 -6.86 -0.69 -1.38
CA ALA A 266 -5.74 -0.20 -2.19
C ALA A 266 -5.18 -1.28 -3.13
N SER A 267 -5.08 -2.54 -2.67
CA SER A 267 -4.54 -3.64 -3.47
C SER A 267 -5.43 -4.06 -4.63
N ALA A 268 -6.71 -3.67 -4.64
CA ALA A 268 -7.59 -3.78 -5.80
C ALA A 268 -7.16 -2.86 -6.96
N CYS A 269 -6.36 -1.83 -6.68
CA CYS A 269 -5.88 -0.82 -7.62
C CYS A 269 -4.35 -0.86 -7.80
N PRO A 270 -3.76 -2.03 -8.14
CA PRO A 270 -2.31 -2.17 -8.17
C PRO A 270 -1.68 -1.26 -9.21
N GLY A 271 -0.73 -0.43 -8.77
CA GLY A 271 0.07 0.43 -9.63
C GLY A 271 -0.67 1.62 -10.26
N VAL A 272 -1.92 1.89 -9.83
CA VAL A 272 -2.69 3.06 -10.26
C VAL A 272 -2.40 4.21 -9.29
N TYR A 273 -1.74 5.28 -9.77
CA TYR A 273 -1.43 6.47 -8.95
C TYR A 273 -2.02 7.77 -9.51
N GLY A 274 -2.18 7.88 -10.82
CA GLY A 274 -2.83 8.99 -11.50
C GLY A 274 -3.78 8.51 -12.60
N LYS A 275 -4.58 9.42 -13.13
CA LYS A 275 -5.50 9.15 -14.23
C LYS A 275 -4.75 8.53 -15.42
N GLY A 276 -5.40 7.59 -16.11
CA GLY A 276 -4.83 6.94 -17.30
C GLY A 276 -3.69 5.96 -17.01
N ALA A 277 -3.45 5.58 -15.74
CA ALA A 277 -2.47 4.55 -15.41
C ALA A 277 -2.76 3.22 -16.13
N TYR A 278 -1.69 2.53 -16.53
CA TYR A 278 -1.71 1.22 -17.15
C TYR A 278 -0.40 0.48 -16.80
N PRO A 279 -0.26 -0.83 -17.05
CA PRO A 279 0.97 -1.56 -16.71
C PRO A 279 2.22 -0.86 -17.27
N GLY A 280 3.13 -0.43 -16.40
CA GLY A 280 4.35 0.31 -16.78
C GLY A 280 4.25 1.83 -16.75
N TYR A 281 3.07 2.39 -16.51
CA TYR A 281 2.82 3.82 -16.43
C TYR A 281 1.96 4.16 -15.22
N ALA A 282 2.51 4.97 -14.30
CA ALA A 282 1.88 5.31 -13.03
C ALA A 282 0.63 6.20 -13.16
N GLY A 283 0.37 6.74 -14.36
CA GLY A 283 -0.69 7.71 -14.63
C GLY A 283 -0.17 9.14 -14.77
N ASP A 284 -1.09 10.05 -15.07
CA ASP A 284 -0.82 11.49 -15.15
C ASP A 284 -0.53 12.03 -13.74
N LEU A 285 0.74 12.28 -13.42
CA LEU A 285 1.19 12.75 -12.12
C LEU A 285 1.60 14.23 -12.16
N LEU A 286 1.58 14.87 -10.99
CA LEU A 286 2.17 16.19 -10.83
C LEU A 286 3.69 16.08 -10.79
N VAL A 287 4.36 17.12 -11.27
CA VAL A 287 5.83 17.22 -11.27
C VAL A 287 6.25 18.46 -10.51
N ASP A 288 7.17 18.30 -9.56
CA ASP A 288 7.81 19.42 -8.87
C ASP A 288 8.74 20.16 -9.85
N SER A 289 8.51 21.45 -10.05
CA SER A 289 9.29 22.25 -11.01
C SER A 289 10.75 22.46 -10.62
N SER A 290 11.09 22.31 -9.34
CA SER A 290 12.45 22.52 -8.82
C SER A 290 13.27 21.22 -8.79
N THR A 291 12.65 20.09 -8.50
CA THR A 291 13.35 18.80 -8.35
C THR A 291 13.07 17.82 -9.48
N GLY A 292 12.03 18.04 -10.29
CA GLY A 292 11.53 17.08 -11.27
C GLY A 292 10.79 15.89 -10.66
N ALA A 293 10.56 15.89 -9.33
CA ALA A 293 9.95 14.76 -8.65
C ALA A 293 8.47 14.59 -8.95
N SER A 294 8.04 13.34 -9.11
CA SER A 294 6.65 13.00 -9.41
C SER A 294 5.86 12.70 -8.13
N TYR A 295 4.65 13.27 -8.03
CA TYR A 295 3.79 13.13 -6.85
C TYR A 295 2.32 13.28 -7.20
N ASN A 296 1.43 12.88 -6.30
CA ASN A 296 -0.01 13.12 -6.43
C ASN A 296 -0.65 13.69 -5.15
N ALA A 297 0.12 13.88 -4.08
CA ALA A 297 -0.38 14.39 -2.81
C ALA A 297 0.61 15.35 -2.14
N ASN A 298 0.13 16.53 -1.75
CA ASN A 298 0.83 17.41 -0.81
C ASN A 298 0.60 16.95 0.64
N GLY A 299 1.66 17.01 1.44
CA GLY A 299 1.64 16.64 2.85
C GLY A 299 2.18 17.73 3.78
N ALA A 300 2.30 17.38 5.05
CA ALA A 300 2.82 18.23 6.10
C ALA A 300 4.29 18.60 5.86
N ASN A 301 4.70 19.75 6.41
CA ASN A 301 6.09 20.22 6.37
C ASN A 301 6.67 20.32 4.94
N GLY A 302 5.82 20.65 3.95
CA GLY A 302 6.22 20.81 2.55
C GLY A 302 6.53 19.48 1.84
N ARG A 303 6.23 18.34 2.47
CA ARG A 303 6.45 17.02 1.89
C ARG A 303 5.49 16.77 0.74
N LYS A 304 5.95 15.97 -0.21
CA LYS A 304 5.15 15.47 -1.33
C LYS A 304 5.19 13.95 -1.30
N TYR A 305 4.09 13.32 -1.72
CA TYR A 305 3.95 11.87 -1.69
C TYR A 305 3.28 11.37 -2.96
N LEU A 306 3.58 10.11 -3.29
CA LEU A 306 2.83 9.32 -4.25
C LEU A 306 2.00 8.30 -3.47
N LEU A 307 0.69 8.36 -3.59
CA LEU A 307 -0.26 7.52 -2.87
C LEU A 307 -1.07 6.68 -3.84
N PRO A 308 -1.31 5.38 -3.55
CA PRO A 308 -2.06 4.51 -4.43
C PRO A 308 -3.50 5.00 -4.57
N ALA A 309 -4.10 4.75 -5.73
CA ALA A 309 -5.54 4.83 -5.89
C ALA A 309 -6.24 3.90 -4.89
N LEU A 310 -7.40 4.35 -4.42
CA LEU A 310 -8.28 3.52 -3.59
C LEU A 310 -9.48 3.14 -4.44
N PHE A 311 -9.90 1.90 -4.36
CA PHE A 311 -11.16 1.47 -4.95
C PHE A 311 -12.29 2.34 -4.35
N ASP A 312 -13.10 2.95 -5.20
CA ASP A 312 -14.22 3.77 -4.78
C ASP A 312 -15.49 2.94 -4.91
N PRO A 313 -16.13 2.57 -3.78
CA PRO A 313 -17.32 1.73 -3.83
C PRO A 313 -18.54 2.46 -4.42
N SER A 314 -18.50 3.79 -4.55
CA SER A 314 -19.58 4.55 -5.18
C SER A 314 -19.53 4.50 -6.71
N THR A 315 -18.33 4.41 -7.29
CA THR A 315 -18.13 4.38 -8.75
C THR A 315 -17.72 3.00 -9.25
N SER A 316 -17.44 2.05 -8.35
CA SER A 316 -16.91 0.73 -8.65
C SER A 316 -15.63 0.79 -9.51
N SER A 317 -14.74 1.73 -9.18
CA SER A 317 -13.50 1.96 -9.93
C SER A 317 -12.38 2.51 -9.05
N CYS A 318 -11.14 2.42 -9.52
CA CYS A 318 -9.99 2.99 -8.82
C CYS A 318 -9.99 4.51 -8.90
N SER A 319 -10.13 5.18 -7.75
CA SER A 319 -10.11 6.64 -7.64
C SER A 319 -8.69 7.14 -7.37
N THR A 320 -8.21 7.99 -8.26
CA THR A 320 -6.93 8.73 -8.12
C THR A 320 -7.17 10.14 -7.57
N LEU A 321 -6.11 10.78 -7.08
CA LEU A 321 -6.15 12.19 -6.65
C LEU A 321 -6.03 13.18 -7.81
N VAL A 322 -5.42 12.73 -8.90
CA VAL A 322 -5.05 13.48 -10.11
C VAL A 322 -5.42 12.67 -11.34
#